data_AF-A0A8H7VJU8-F1
#
_entry.id   AF-A0A8H7VJU8-F1
#
_cell.length_a   1.000
_cell.length_b   1.000
_cell.length_c   1.000
_cell.angle_alpha   90.00
_cell.angle_beta   90.00
_cell.angle_gamma   90.00
#
_symmetry.space_group_name_H-M   'P 1'
#
loop_
_entity.id
_entity.type
_entity.pdbx_description
1 polymer ?
#
loop_
_entity_poly.entity_id
_entity_poly.type
_entity_poly.pdbx_seq_one_letter_code
_entity_poly.pdbx_strand_id
1 'polypeptide(L)'
;MSYNVHTRRVFRKKGILPTSHSRKGVEEGEENDTIYNNDNSTVGGLSHKQLSLIVLVAQNTLLVLMMRYSRVVPRNDDQPLYIASTAVVMAEIIKLIVCLFMLRSELYSWSQCRSALMKDIIHNPNETIRLMIPSALYAIQNNLLYLALSNLEAATFQITYQLKILSTAIFSSILLNRRLNPTQWLALGLLMLGVTLVQVTTREEEQQQPSDMDTIKYQEEELELKQQHHQNPMLGLMAVLASCISSGFAGCYFERMLKQSSTSMWMRNIQLGISAFMFSFIAMVTSDFQTIWKNDGGFFQGYTLLTWLVISNQALGGLLVATVVKHADNILKNFATSVSIILSSVISFYFFDFQPTLIFILGTLLVTAATFIYGNADHNKRH
;
A
#
# COMPACT_ATOMS: atom_id res chain seq x y z
N MET A 1 -10.56 19.89 56.46
CA MET A 1 -11.14 19.18 57.61
C MET A 1 -12.56 18.77 57.21
N SER A 2 -12.71 17.49 56.87
CA SER A 2 -13.86 16.63 57.21
C SER A 2 -15.33 16.98 56.89
N TYR A 3 -15.92 16.04 56.12
CA TYR A 3 -17.30 15.49 56.12
C TYR A 3 -18.45 16.42 55.62
N ASN A 4 -19.12 16.15 54.48
CA ASN A 4 -19.98 15.02 54.07
C ASN A 4 -21.31 14.99 54.85
N VAL A 5 -22.47 14.95 54.16
CA VAL A 5 -23.79 14.45 54.64
C VAL A 5 -24.88 14.62 53.54
N HIS A 6 -25.43 13.48 53.05
CA HIS A 6 -26.87 13.11 52.83
C HIS A 6 -27.77 13.99 51.91
N THR A 7 -28.83 13.55 51.20
CA THR A 7 -29.61 12.30 51.02
C THR A 7 -30.70 12.54 49.95
N ARG A 8 -31.16 11.48 49.26
CA ARG A 8 -32.58 11.10 48.93
C ARG A 8 -32.56 10.11 47.74
N ARG A 9 -32.64 8.77 47.93
CA ARG A 9 -33.82 7.88 48.08
C ARG A 9 -34.98 8.10 47.09
N VAL A 10 -35.21 7.12 46.21
CA VAL A 10 -36.53 6.45 46.02
C VAL A 10 -36.31 4.96 45.71
N PHE A 11 -37.10 4.12 46.38
CA PHE A 11 -37.17 2.66 46.33
C PHE A 11 -38.09 2.15 45.21
N ARG A 12 -37.79 1.00 44.60
CA ARG A 12 -38.77 -0.10 44.47
C ARG A 12 -38.09 -1.47 44.38
N LYS A 13 -38.63 -2.42 45.17
CA LYS A 13 -38.13 -3.77 45.46
C LYS A 13 -38.69 -4.81 44.48
N LYS A 14 -37.82 -5.77 44.12
CA LYS A 14 -37.98 -7.25 44.00
C LYS A 14 -39.23 -7.88 43.34
N GLY A 15 -38.95 -8.72 42.33
CA GLY A 15 -39.59 -10.02 42.07
C GLY A 15 -38.57 -10.91 41.34
N ILE A 16 -37.82 -11.77 42.03
CA ILE A 16 -37.98 -13.25 42.10
C ILE A 16 -37.92 -13.93 40.72
N LEU A 17 -36.78 -14.57 40.45
CA LEU A 17 -36.54 -15.57 39.41
C LEU A 17 -37.47 -16.79 39.58
N PRO A 18 -37.71 -17.51 38.47
CA PRO A 18 -37.27 -18.91 38.46
C PRO A 18 -36.43 -19.25 37.23
N THR A 19 -35.48 -20.13 37.48
CA THR A 19 -34.58 -20.82 36.57
C THR A 19 -35.33 -21.72 35.58
N SER A 20 -35.01 -21.66 34.29
CA SER A 20 -34.93 -22.85 33.44
C SER A 20 -34.02 -22.60 32.23
N HIS A 21 -33.27 -23.64 31.88
CA HIS A 21 -32.19 -23.69 30.92
C HIS A 21 -32.61 -23.46 29.46
N SER A 22 -31.62 -23.09 28.64
CA SER A 22 -31.59 -23.14 27.16
C SER A 22 -32.35 -22.04 26.39
N ARG A 23 -31.73 -20.85 26.33
CA ARG A 23 -31.76 -19.93 25.18
C ARG A 23 -30.69 -18.85 25.38
N LYS A 24 -29.41 -19.20 25.15
CA LYS A 24 -28.28 -18.24 25.18
C LYS A 24 -27.42 -18.26 23.92
N GLY A 25 -27.80 -19.04 22.90
CA GLY A 25 -27.01 -19.21 21.68
C GLY A 25 -27.56 -18.53 20.43
N VAL A 26 -28.69 -17.81 20.52
CA VAL A 26 -29.35 -17.22 19.33
C VAL A 26 -29.36 -15.69 19.37
N GLU A 27 -29.50 -15.07 20.55
CA GLU A 27 -29.53 -13.60 20.66
C GLU A 27 -28.12 -12.95 20.55
N GLU A 28 -27.03 -13.63 20.95
CA GLU A 28 -25.66 -13.13 20.73
C GLU A 28 -25.24 -13.12 19.25
N GLY A 29 -25.97 -13.81 18.36
CA GLY A 29 -25.76 -13.75 16.92
C GLY A 29 -26.35 -12.50 16.27
N GLU A 30 -27.57 -12.12 16.67
CA GLU A 30 -28.26 -10.94 16.11
C GLU A 30 -27.75 -9.61 16.69
N GLU A 31 -27.25 -9.60 17.92
CA GLU A 31 -26.66 -8.39 18.54
C GLU A 31 -25.26 -8.06 17.98
N ASN A 32 -24.53 -9.07 17.50
CA ASN A 32 -23.25 -8.85 16.82
C ASN A 32 -23.42 -8.40 15.36
N ASP A 33 -24.50 -8.80 14.68
CA ASP A 33 -24.79 -8.38 13.30
C ASP A 33 -25.37 -6.96 13.23
N THR A 34 -25.95 -6.44 14.31
CA THR A 34 -26.48 -5.06 14.37
C THR A 34 -25.40 -3.99 14.58
N ILE A 35 -24.22 -4.33 15.10
CA ILE A 35 -23.10 -3.38 15.27
C ILE A 35 -22.35 -3.14 13.95
N TYR A 36 -22.38 -4.07 13.00
CA TYR A 36 -21.70 -3.91 11.71
C TYR A 36 -22.47 -3.08 10.67
N ASN A 37 -23.74 -2.74 10.93
CA ASN A 37 -24.61 -2.12 9.92
C ASN A 37 -24.76 -0.58 10.00
N ASN A 38 -24.02 0.11 10.87
CA ASN A 38 -24.26 1.53 11.12
C ASN A 38 -23.19 2.53 10.61
N ASP A 39 -22.24 2.09 9.78
CA ASP A 39 -21.23 2.97 9.16
C ASP A 39 -21.52 3.29 7.67
N ASN A 40 -22.80 3.40 7.31
CA ASN A 40 -23.22 4.01 6.03
C ASN A 40 -23.24 5.55 6.12
N SER A 41 -22.31 6.15 6.86
CA SER A 41 -22.07 7.59 6.77
C SER A 41 -21.50 7.88 5.38
N THR A 42 -22.35 8.37 4.49
CA THR A 42 -21.93 8.78 3.15
C THR A 42 -21.39 10.20 3.22
N VAL A 43 -20.15 10.39 2.78
CA VAL A 43 -19.56 11.73 2.65
C VAL A 43 -19.85 12.19 1.23
N GLY A 44 -20.78 13.14 1.08
CA GLY A 44 -21.20 13.62 -0.25
C GLY A 44 -21.88 12.55 -1.11
N GLY A 45 -22.59 11.60 -0.49
CA GLY A 45 -23.27 10.50 -1.20
C GLY A 45 -22.39 9.30 -1.56
N LEU A 46 -21.07 9.36 -1.29
CA LEU A 46 -20.14 8.26 -1.50
C LEU A 46 -19.88 7.49 -0.20
N SER A 47 -19.78 6.16 -0.31
CA SER A 47 -19.32 5.31 0.81
C SER A 47 -17.83 5.51 1.10
N HIS A 48 -17.39 5.27 2.34
CA HIS A 48 -15.96 5.28 2.71
C HIS A 48 -15.11 4.36 1.84
N LYS A 49 -15.66 3.23 1.40
CA LYS A 49 -15.04 2.31 0.43
C LYS A 49 -14.77 3.02 -0.91
N GLN A 50 -15.76 3.68 -1.49
CA GLN A 50 -15.63 4.37 -2.77
C GLN A 50 -14.70 5.58 -2.67
N LEU A 51 -14.87 6.39 -1.63
CA LEU A 51 -14.05 7.58 -1.40
C LEU A 51 -12.57 7.21 -1.27
N SER A 52 -12.25 6.21 -0.44
CA SER A 52 -10.86 5.77 -0.25
C SER A 52 -10.23 5.21 -1.53
N LEU A 53 -10.99 4.48 -2.37
CA LEU A 53 -10.51 3.99 -3.66
C LEU A 53 -10.26 5.12 -4.67
N ILE A 54 -11.17 6.11 -4.76
CA ILE A 54 -11.00 7.28 -5.64
C ILE A 54 -9.77 8.09 -5.24
N VAL A 55 -9.62 8.37 -3.95
CA VAL A 55 -8.45 9.10 -3.44
C VAL A 55 -7.18 8.28 -3.69
N LEU A 56 -7.22 6.95 -3.61
CA LEU A 56 -6.06 6.09 -3.89
C LEU A 56 -5.65 6.12 -5.36
N VAL A 57 -6.62 6.12 -6.28
CA VAL A 57 -6.35 6.30 -7.71
C VAL A 57 -5.66 7.64 -7.95
N ALA A 58 -6.24 8.73 -7.45
CA ALA A 58 -5.70 10.08 -7.63
C ALA A 58 -4.29 10.23 -7.02
N GLN A 59 -4.10 9.72 -5.79
CA GLN A 59 -2.82 9.77 -5.08
C GLN A 59 -1.73 8.99 -5.83
N ASN A 60 -2.02 7.76 -6.30
CA ASN A 60 -1.07 6.95 -7.05
C ASN A 60 -0.72 7.59 -8.40
N THR A 61 -1.71 8.10 -9.13
CA THR A 61 -1.48 8.81 -10.39
C THR A 61 -0.58 10.04 -10.17
N LEU A 62 -0.86 10.84 -9.13
CA LEU A 62 -0.03 11.99 -8.78
C LEU A 62 1.40 11.56 -8.41
N LEU A 63 1.55 10.46 -7.67
CA LEU A 63 2.86 9.96 -7.26
C LEU A 63 3.71 9.57 -8.46
N VAL A 64 3.13 8.83 -9.42
CA VAL A 64 3.84 8.41 -10.65
C VAL A 64 4.30 9.63 -11.44
N LEU A 65 3.42 10.61 -11.66
CA LEU A 65 3.75 11.82 -12.41
C LEU A 65 4.82 12.67 -11.70
N MET A 66 4.71 12.86 -10.38
CA MET A 66 5.71 13.59 -9.59
C MET A 66 7.06 12.88 -9.58
N MET A 67 7.08 11.55 -9.49
CA MET A 67 8.31 10.75 -9.54
C MET A 67 9.00 10.88 -10.91
N ARG A 68 8.23 10.81 -12.01
CA ARG A 68 8.75 11.04 -13.37
C ARG A 68 9.31 12.46 -13.51
N TYR A 69 8.54 13.46 -13.13
CA TYR A 69 8.96 14.87 -13.19
C TYR A 69 10.21 15.13 -12.33
N SER A 70 10.29 14.52 -11.14
CA SER A 70 11.44 14.66 -10.24
C SER A 70 12.74 14.04 -10.75
N ARG A 71 12.68 13.13 -11.73
CA ARG A 71 13.84 12.39 -12.22
C ARG A 71 14.22 12.71 -13.67
N VAL A 72 13.29 13.21 -14.47
CA VAL A 72 13.48 13.45 -15.91
C VAL A 72 13.71 14.92 -16.24
N VAL A 73 13.22 15.87 -15.43
CA VAL A 73 13.39 17.29 -15.74
C VAL A 73 14.84 17.71 -15.50
N PRO A 74 15.50 18.36 -16.48
CA PRO A 74 16.86 18.86 -16.34
C PRO A 74 16.95 19.75 -15.10
N ARG A 75 17.78 19.35 -14.14
CA ARG A 75 18.18 20.25 -13.05
C ARG A 75 19.32 21.11 -13.57
N ASN A 76 19.45 22.33 -13.04
CA ASN A 76 20.64 23.15 -13.25
C ASN A 76 21.89 22.27 -12.99
N ASP A 77 22.84 22.28 -13.92
CA ASP A 77 23.85 21.23 -14.20
C ASP A 77 24.71 20.71 -13.02
N ASP A 78 24.64 21.30 -11.82
CA ASP A 78 25.45 20.93 -10.66
C ASP A 78 24.67 20.28 -9.49
N GLN A 79 23.34 20.10 -9.60
CA GLN A 79 22.58 19.48 -8.50
C GLN A 79 22.49 17.95 -8.62
N PRO A 80 23.09 17.19 -7.67
CA PRO A 80 22.97 15.74 -7.66
C PRO A 80 21.54 15.27 -7.38
N LEU A 81 21.19 14.09 -7.89
CA LEU A 81 19.92 13.43 -7.60
C LEU A 81 19.77 13.10 -6.12
N TYR A 82 18.53 13.12 -5.63
CA TYR A 82 18.25 12.68 -4.26
C TYR A 82 18.43 11.17 -4.11
N ILE A 83 18.99 10.77 -2.97
CA ILE A 83 19.19 9.36 -2.64
C ILE A 83 17.83 8.75 -2.29
N ALA A 84 17.42 7.73 -3.03
CA ALA A 84 16.09 7.14 -2.89
C ALA A 84 15.86 6.50 -1.50
N SER A 85 16.89 5.88 -0.92
CA SER A 85 16.80 5.24 0.40
C SER A 85 16.58 6.24 1.53
N THR A 86 17.19 7.44 1.47
CA THR A 86 16.94 8.50 2.46
C THR A 86 15.51 9.02 2.35
N ALA A 87 14.98 9.14 1.13
CA ALA A 87 13.60 9.55 0.89
C ALA A 87 12.58 8.55 1.46
N VAL A 88 12.86 7.24 1.34
CA VAL A 88 12.03 6.18 1.95
C VAL A 88 12.02 6.29 3.47
N VAL A 89 13.19 6.48 4.09
CA VAL A 89 13.29 6.67 5.55
C VAL A 89 12.50 7.90 6.00
N MET A 90 12.61 9.02 5.27
CA MET A 90 11.83 10.22 5.56
C MET A 90 10.32 9.99 5.40
N ALA A 91 9.88 9.22 4.41
CA ALA A 91 8.48 8.86 4.25
C ALA A 91 7.95 8.04 5.44
N GLU A 92 8.74 7.11 5.99
CA GLU A 92 8.39 6.38 7.22
C GLU A 92 8.27 7.30 8.43
N ILE A 93 9.20 8.25 8.60
CA ILE A 93 9.15 9.24 9.68
C ILE A 93 7.86 10.08 9.58
N ILE A 94 7.54 10.61 8.39
CA ILE A 94 6.32 11.41 8.19
C ILE A 94 5.07 10.57 8.50
N LYS A 95 5.02 9.31 8.03
CA LYS A 95 3.90 8.41 8.34
C LYS A 95 3.72 8.21 9.85
N LEU A 96 4.80 7.99 10.59
CA LEU A 96 4.75 7.84 12.04
C LEU A 96 4.23 9.10 12.73
N ILE A 97 4.72 10.28 12.32
CA ILE A 97 4.25 11.57 12.86
C ILE A 97 2.76 11.76 12.60
N VAL A 98 2.30 11.53 11.36
CA VAL A 98 0.88 11.66 10.99
C VAL A 98 0.04 10.66 11.76
N CYS A 99 0.44 9.39 11.87
CA CYS A 99 -0.30 8.40 12.65
C CYS A 99 -0.38 8.75 14.14
N LEU A 100 0.69 9.29 14.73
CA LEU A 100 0.69 9.74 16.13
C LEU A 100 -0.29 10.90 16.33
N PHE A 101 -0.32 11.85 15.39
CA PHE A 101 -1.27 12.95 15.41
C PHE A 101 -2.72 12.45 15.26
N MET A 102 -2.97 11.53 14.32
CA MET A 102 -4.29 10.96 14.10
C MET A 102 -4.77 10.13 15.30
N LEU A 103 -3.90 9.32 15.91
CA LEU A 103 -4.22 8.60 17.14
C LEU A 103 -4.52 9.55 18.30
N ARG A 104 -3.75 10.65 18.42
CA ARG A 104 -4.01 11.71 19.38
C ARG A 104 -5.36 12.38 19.13
N SER A 105 -5.74 12.58 17.88
CA SER A 105 -7.04 13.17 17.52
C SER A 105 -8.20 12.24 17.88
N GLU A 106 -8.04 10.93 17.68
CA GLU A 106 -9.03 9.90 18.02
C GLU A 106 -9.24 9.80 19.55
N LEU A 107 -8.17 9.92 20.33
CA LEU A 107 -8.20 9.78 21.79
C LEU A 107 -8.41 11.11 22.54
N TYR A 108 -8.51 12.26 21.86
CA TYR A 108 -8.74 13.59 22.44
C TYR A 108 -7.76 14.07 23.54
N SER A 109 -6.79 13.27 24.00
CA SER A 109 -5.80 13.63 25.03
C SER A 109 -4.42 13.00 24.80
N TRP A 110 -3.35 13.74 25.15
CA TRP A 110 -1.96 13.27 25.07
C TRP A 110 -1.63 12.23 26.14
N SER A 111 -2.25 12.30 27.32
CA SER A 111 -2.05 11.31 28.38
C SER A 111 -2.61 9.95 27.99
N GLN A 112 -3.78 9.94 27.35
CA GLN A 112 -4.44 8.73 26.84
C GLN A 112 -3.66 8.16 25.65
N CYS A 113 -3.19 9.00 24.73
CA CYS A 113 -2.33 8.57 23.63
C CYS A 113 -1.04 7.89 24.13
N ARG A 114 -0.36 8.48 25.12
CA ARG A 114 0.84 7.88 25.72
C ARG A 114 0.52 6.56 26.43
N SER A 115 -0.60 6.49 27.16
CA SER A 115 -1.04 5.26 27.82
C SER A 115 -1.34 4.15 26.82
N ALA A 116 -2.01 4.47 25.71
CA ALA A 116 -2.29 3.53 24.62
C ALA A 116 -0.99 3.04 23.96
N LEU A 117 -0.06 3.93 23.63
CA LEU A 117 1.25 3.55 23.07
C LEU A 117 2.03 2.64 24.02
N MET A 118 2.09 2.99 25.30
CA MET A 118 2.77 2.17 26.31
C MET A 118 2.12 0.80 26.43
N LYS A 119 0.79 0.72 26.44
CA LYS A 119 0.05 -0.53 26.53
C LYS A 119 0.25 -1.42 25.29
N ASP A 120 0.03 -0.87 24.10
CA ASP A 120 -0.05 -1.66 22.87
C ASP A 120 1.31 -1.93 22.22
N ILE A 121 2.33 -1.09 22.47
CA ILE A 121 3.67 -1.30 21.93
C ILE A 121 4.56 -2.02 22.94
N ILE A 122 4.59 -1.55 24.20
CA ILE A 122 5.54 -2.06 25.21
C ILE A 122 4.97 -3.23 26.01
N HIS A 123 3.73 -3.12 26.50
CA HIS A 123 3.15 -4.17 27.35
C HIS A 123 2.57 -5.34 26.55
N ASN A 124 2.22 -5.13 25.27
CA ASN A 124 1.72 -6.16 24.35
C ASN A 124 2.64 -6.36 23.12
N PRO A 125 3.92 -6.72 23.30
CA PRO A 125 4.89 -6.81 22.20
C PRO A 125 4.50 -7.87 21.16
N ASN A 126 3.72 -8.88 21.54
CA ASN A 126 3.27 -9.94 20.63
C ASN A 126 2.53 -9.39 19.40
N GLU A 127 1.70 -8.35 19.59
CA GLU A 127 0.96 -7.73 18.48
C GLU A 127 1.89 -6.93 17.56
N THR A 128 2.86 -6.23 18.14
CA THR A 128 3.91 -5.53 17.39
C THR A 128 4.79 -6.50 16.60
N ILE A 129 5.19 -7.63 17.19
CA ILE A 129 5.97 -8.68 16.52
C ILE A 129 5.19 -9.30 15.37
N ARG A 130 3.88 -9.53 15.53
CA ARG A 130 3.01 -10.01 14.45
C ARG A 130 2.98 -9.02 13.28
N LEU A 131 2.91 -7.70 13.53
CA LEU A 131 2.98 -6.68 12.48
C LEU A 131 4.38 -6.48 11.89
N MET A 132 5.43 -6.92 12.58
CA MET A 132 6.77 -6.93 12.01
C MET A 132 6.89 -7.92 10.85
N ILE A 133 6.08 -9.00 10.83
CA ILE A 133 6.06 -9.99 9.74
C ILE A 133 5.75 -9.35 8.37
N PRO A 134 4.60 -8.66 8.16
CA PRO A 134 4.32 -8.03 6.88
C PRO A 134 5.35 -6.95 6.53
N SER A 135 5.85 -6.18 7.51
CA SER A 135 6.89 -5.18 7.25
C SER A 135 8.21 -5.81 6.76
N ALA A 136 8.65 -6.90 7.38
CA ALA A 136 9.85 -7.62 6.98
C ALA A 136 9.67 -8.21 5.57
N LEU A 137 8.50 -8.77 5.28
CA LEU A 137 8.17 -9.31 3.96
C LEU A 137 8.14 -8.22 2.87
N TYR A 138 7.65 -7.02 3.18
CA TYR A 138 7.74 -5.88 2.26
C TYR A 138 9.19 -5.43 2.02
N ALA A 139 10.04 -5.44 3.06
CA ALA A 139 11.46 -5.13 2.90
C ALA A 139 12.20 -6.19 2.06
N ILE A 140 11.95 -7.48 2.32
CA ILE A 140 12.47 -8.60 1.52
C ILE A 140 11.96 -8.49 0.08
N GLN A 141 10.67 -8.21 -0.11
CA GLN A 141 10.09 -8.03 -1.43
C GLN A 141 10.84 -6.97 -2.23
N ASN A 142 11.13 -5.81 -1.64
CA ASN A 142 11.85 -4.75 -2.34
C ASN A 142 13.24 -5.23 -2.82
N ASN A 143 13.99 -5.94 -1.96
CA ASN A 143 15.29 -6.49 -2.33
C ASN A 143 15.18 -7.57 -3.43
N LEU A 144 14.18 -8.44 -3.36
CA LEU A 144 13.92 -9.44 -4.40
C LEU A 144 13.56 -8.80 -5.75
N LEU A 145 12.86 -7.66 -5.74
CA LEU A 145 12.56 -6.90 -6.96
C LEU A 145 13.82 -6.31 -7.59
N TYR A 146 14.72 -5.74 -6.78
CA TYR A 146 16.02 -5.30 -7.28
C TYR A 146 16.83 -6.46 -7.86
N LEU A 147 16.90 -7.59 -7.16
CA LEU A 147 17.59 -8.78 -7.65
C LEU A 147 17.01 -9.29 -8.98
N ALA A 148 15.68 -9.28 -9.11
CA ALA A 148 15.01 -9.69 -10.34
C ALA A 148 15.28 -8.72 -11.50
N LEU A 149 15.19 -7.41 -11.26
CA LEU A 149 15.49 -6.39 -12.28
C LEU A 149 16.94 -6.46 -12.78
N SER A 150 17.89 -6.82 -11.91
CA SER A 150 19.30 -6.98 -12.32
C SER A 150 19.59 -8.27 -13.09
N ASN A 151 18.68 -9.25 -13.09
CA ASN A 151 18.90 -10.59 -13.67
C ASN A 151 17.88 -10.98 -14.74
N LEU A 152 16.84 -10.18 -14.97
CA LEU A 152 15.82 -10.41 -16.00
C LEU A 152 15.75 -9.24 -16.95
N GLU A 153 15.48 -9.55 -18.21
CA GLU A 153 14.96 -8.57 -19.13
C GLU A 153 13.64 -8.01 -18.59
N ALA A 154 13.47 -6.69 -18.71
CA ALA A 154 12.38 -5.99 -18.08
C ALA A 154 10.99 -6.37 -18.62
N ALA A 155 10.85 -6.76 -19.90
CA ALA A 155 9.57 -7.28 -20.40
C ALA A 155 9.16 -8.55 -19.62
N THR A 156 10.10 -9.49 -19.47
CA THR A 156 9.91 -10.71 -18.67
C THR A 156 9.61 -10.39 -17.21
N PHE A 157 10.32 -9.42 -16.62
CA PHE A 157 10.05 -8.95 -15.25
C PHE A 157 8.63 -8.41 -15.09
N GLN A 158 8.19 -7.50 -15.97
CA GLN A 158 6.87 -6.86 -15.89
C GLN A 158 5.75 -7.90 -15.98
N ILE A 159 5.80 -8.78 -16.98
CA ILE A 159 4.80 -9.85 -17.16
C ILE A 159 4.73 -10.72 -15.91
N THR A 160 5.88 -11.14 -15.39
CA THR A 160 5.95 -12.04 -14.24
C THR A 160 5.51 -11.36 -12.94
N TYR A 161 5.81 -10.08 -12.77
CA TYR A 161 5.44 -9.32 -11.55
C TYR A 161 3.92 -9.18 -11.39
N GLN A 162 3.15 -9.20 -12.50
CA GLN A 162 1.69 -9.15 -12.46
C GLN A 162 1.05 -10.40 -11.82
N LEU A 163 1.78 -11.50 -11.65
CA LEU A 163 1.34 -12.67 -10.87
C LEU A 163 1.03 -12.33 -9.41
N LYS A 164 1.52 -11.20 -8.89
CA LYS A 164 1.13 -10.63 -7.60
C LYS A 164 -0.38 -10.48 -7.45
N ILE A 165 -1.13 -10.19 -8.52
CA ILE A 165 -2.60 -10.07 -8.50
C ILE A 165 -3.22 -11.42 -8.11
N LEU A 166 -2.78 -12.50 -8.78
CA LEU A 166 -3.24 -13.86 -8.48
C LEU A 166 -2.81 -14.32 -7.10
N SER A 167 -1.55 -14.08 -6.72
CA SER A 167 -1.06 -14.42 -5.38
C SER A 167 -1.89 -13.75 -4.29
N THR A 168 -2.22 -12.46 -4.46
CA THR A 168 -3.09 -11.72 -3.54
C THR A 168 -4.47 -12.37 -3.44
N ALA A 169 -5.07 -12.76 -4.57
CA ALA A 169 -6.38 -13.42 -4.57
C ALA A 169 -6.36 -14.78 -3.85
N ILE A 170 -5.33 -15.59 -4.09
CA ILE A 170 -5.13 -16.89 -3.42
C ILE A 170 -4.99 -16.69 -1.90
N PHE A 171 -4.08 -15.80 -1.46
CA PHE A 171 -3.91 -15.54 -0.03
C PHE A 171 -5.10 -14.84 0.61
N SER A 172 -5.86 -14.04 -0.15
CA SER A 172 -7.11 -13.46 0.32
C SER A 172 -8.15 -14.55 0.59
N SER A 173 -8.22 -15.57 -0.27
CA SER A 173 -9.10 -16.72 -0.06
C SER A 173 -8.67 -17.56 1.14
N ILE A 174 -7.36 -17.82 1.29
CA ILE A 174 -6.83 -18.68 2.37
C ILE A 174 -6.83 -17.97 3.73
N LEU A 175 -6.28 -16.75 3.82
CA LEU A 175 -6.05 -16.07 5.11
C LEU A 175 -7.30 -15.35 5.63
N LEU A 176 -8.18 -14.88 4.75
CA LEU A 176 -9.42 -14.17 5.12
C LEU A 176 -10.68 -15.03 4.92
N ASN A 177 -10.53 -16.32 4.59
CA ASN A 177 -11.64 -17.25 4.32
C ASN A 177 -12.67 -16.72 3.31
N ARG A 178 -12.20 -15.92 2.34
CA ARG A 178 -13.06 -15.37 1.29
C ARG A 178 -13.28 -16.39 0.18
N ARG A 179 -14.52 -16.55 -0.24
CA ARG A 179 -14.87 -17.36 -1.41
C ARG A 179 -15.01 -16.44 -2.62
N LEU A 180 -14.14 -16.60 -3.62
CA LEU A 180 -14.23 -15.88 -4.89
C LEU A 180 -15.03 -16.70 -5.90
N ASN A 181 -15.98 -16.06 -6.58
CA ASN A 181 -16.80 -16.74 -7.60
C ASN A 181 -16.02 -16.86 -8.91
N PRO A 182 -16.39 -17.79 -9.82
CA PRO A 182 -15.73 -17.93 -11.12
C PRO A 182 -15.64 -16.63 -11.91
N THR A 183 -16.68 -15.79 -11.85
CA THR A 183 -16.70 -14.45 -12.48
C THR A 183 -15.64 -13.51 -11.88
N GLN A 184 -15.39 -13.57 -10.57
CA GLN A 184 -14.36 -12.78 -9.90
C GLN A 184 -12.97 -13.28 -10.26
N TRP A 185 -12.78 -14.61 -10.40
CA TRP A 185 -11.54 -15.18 -10.91
C TRP A 185 -11.26 -14.79 -12.36
N LEU A 186 -12.29 -14.81 -13.22
CA LEU A 186 -12.18 -14.33 -14.59
C LEU A 186 -11.78 -12.86 -14.63
N ALA A 187 -12.43 -12.01 -13.82
CA ALA A 187 -12.08 -10.59 -13.73
C ALA A 187 -10.62 -10.37 -13.29
N LEU A 188 -10.11 -11.16 -12.35
CA LEU A 188 -8.71 -11.10 -11.93
C LEU A 188 -7.73 -11.51 -13.04
N GLY A 189 -8.08 -12.54 -13.83
CA GLY A 189 -7.30 -12.94 -15.00
C GLY A 189 -7.28 -11.86 -16.08
N LEU A 190 -8.44 -11.26 -16.38
CA LEU A 190 -8.55 -10.14 -17.32
C LEU A 190 -7.79 -8.90 -16.83
N LEU A 191 -7.83 -8.61 -15.52
CA LEU A 191 -7.05 -7.53 -14.92
C LEU A 191 -5.55 -7.76 -15.12
N MET A 192 -5.06 -8.96 -14.81
CA MET A 192 -3.65 -9.31 -14.97
C MET A 192 -3.22 -9.13 -16.43
N LEU A 193 -3.96 -9.71 -17.38
CA LEU A 193 -3.67 -9.59 -18.81
C LEU A 193 -3.67 -8.12 -19.27
N GLY A 194 -4.71 -7.36 -18.90
CA GLY A 194 -4.83 -5.96 -19.28
C GLY A 194 -3.67 -5.10 -18.78
N VAL A 195 -3.28 -5.25 -17.50
CA VAL A 195 -2.16 -4.50 -16.94
C VAL A 195 -0.84 -4.90 -17.59
N THR A 196 -0.63 -6.19 -17.86
CA THR A 196 0.57 -6.65 -18.58
C THR A 196 0.69 -5.99 -19.95
N LEU A 197 -0.39 -5.93 -20.73
CA LEU A 197 -0.37 -5.29 -22.05
C LEU A 197 -0.07 -3.79 -21.95
N VAL A 198 -0.70 -3.08 -21.01
CA VAL A 198 -0.43 -1.66 -20.77
C VAL A 198 1.04 -1.40 -20.40
N GLN A 199 1.61 -2.22 -19.52
CA GLN A 199 2.98 -2.04 -19.03
C GLN A 199 4.05 -2.37 -20.07
N VAL A 200 3.84 -3.40 -20.90
CA VAL A 200 4.77 -3.76 -21.98
C VAL A 200 4.86 -2.63 -23.00
N THR A 201 3.71 -2.10 -23.45
CA THR A 201 3.71 -0.97 -24.39
C THR A 201 4.36 0.28 -23.81
N THR A 202 4.01 0.65 -22.57
CA THR A 202 4.55 1.88 -21.96
C THR A 202 6.08 1.87 -21.93
N ARG A 203 6.68 0.68 -21.76
CA ARG A 203 8.12 0.53 -21.76
C ARG A 203 8.75 0.67 -23.16
N GLU A 204 8.14 0.09 -24.18
CA GLU A 204 8.66 0.18 -25.56
C GLU A 204 8.71 1.63 -26.04
N GLU A 205 7.71 2.45 -25.68
CA GLU A 205 7.69 3.87 -26.01
C GLU A 205 8.74 4.68 -25.23
N GLU A 206 8.96 4.36 -23.94
CA GLU A 206 10.06 4.96 -23.16
C GLU A 206 11.45 4.66 -23.74
N GLN A 207 11.61 3.53 -24.45
CA GLN A 207 12.86 3.17 -25.13
C GLN A 207 12.99 3.81 -26.53
N GLN A 208 11.92 4.37 -27.11
CA GLN A 208 11.90 4.88 -28.48
C GLN A 208 11.88 6.43 -28.57
N GLN A 209 11.76 7.16 -27.46
CA GLN A 209 11.86 8.63 -27.49
C GLN A 209 13.29 9.08 -27.87
N PRO A 210 13.48 9.87 -28.94
CA PRO A 210 14.76 10.43 -29.29
C PRO A 210 15.05 11.63 -28.38
N SER A 211 15.72 11.37 -27.27
CA SER A 211 16.42 12.39 -26.47
C SER A 211 17.92 12.28 -26.76
N ASP A 212 18.59 13.43 -26.91
CA ASP A 212 19.95 13.61 -27.46
C ASP A 212 20.92 12.43 -27.28
N MET A 213 21.57 12.05 -28.39
CA MET A 213 22.48 10.92 -28.59
C MET A 213 23.65 10.81 -27.59
N ASP A 214 23.96 11.89 -26.85
CA ASP A 214 25.03 11.92 -25.86
C ASP A 214 24.54 11.57 -24.44
N THR A 215 23.25 11.76 -24.11
CA THR A 215 22.69 11.42 -22.79
C THR A 215 22.43 9.91 -22.66
N ILE A 216 22.09 9.26 -23.78
CA ILE A 216 21.88 7.81 -23.86
C ILE A 216 23.19 7.06 -23.57
N LYS A 217 24.34 7.54 -24.05
CA LYS A 217 25.64 6.88 -23.77
C LYS A 217 25.97 6.79 -22.30
N TYR A 218 25.66 7.80 -21.48
CA TYR A 218 25.96 7.78 -20.05
C TYR A 218 24.96 6.94 -19.24
N GLN A 219 23.70 6.89 -19.67
CA GLN A 219 22.66 6.10 -18.99
C GLN A 219 22.71 4.63 -19.40
N GLU A 220 23.03 4.34 -20.66
CA GLU A 220 23.38 3.01 -21.16
C GLU A 220 24.74 2.57 -20.62
N GLU A 221 25.79 3.40 -20.53
CA GLU A 221 27.05 3.00 -19.87
C GLU A 221 26.83 2.64 -18.40
N GLU A 222 26.04 3.37 -17.61
CA GLU A 222 25.86 3.03 -16.19
C GLU A 222 24.98 1.78 -15.98
N LEU A 223 24.07 1.49 -16.92
CA LEU A 223 23.26 0.27 -16.93
C LEU A 223 24.06 -0.92 -17.50
N GLU A 224 24.88 -0.72 -18.53
CA GLU A 224 25.79 -1.69 -19.15
C GLU A 224 26.97 -2.03 -18.22
N LEU A 225 27.53 -1.05 -17.50
CA LEU A 225 28.53 -1.24 -16.44
C LEU A 225 27.94 -2.02 -15.25
N LYS A 226 26.63 -1.89 -14.96
CA LYS A 226 25.93 -2.74 -13.97
C LYS A 226 25.48 -4.09 -14.55
N GLN A 227 25.25 -4.19 -15.87
CA GLN A 227 24.89 -5.41 -16.60
C GLN A 227 26.09 -6.26 -17.02
N GLN A 228 27.33 -5.81 -16.80
CA GLN A 228 28.54 -6.65 -16.92
C GLN A 228 28.62 -7.78 -15.88
N HIS A 229 27.71 -7.82 -14.89
CA HIS A 229 27.49 -9.03 -14.10
C HIS A 229 26.70 -10.06 -14.93
N HIS A 230 27.27 -11.27 -15.10
CA HIS A 230 26.58 -12.44 -15.67
C HIS A 230 25.12 -12.50 -15.22
N GLN A 231 24.19 -12.15 -16.12
CA GLN A 231 22.76 -12.23 -15.85
C GLN A 231 22.41 -13.71 -15.65
N ASN A 232 21.73 -14.02 -14.53
CA ASN A 232 21.18 -15.35 -14.29
C ASN A 232 19.65 -15.29 -14.37
N PRO A 233 19.04 -15.53 -15.56
CA PRO A 233 17.60 -15.42 -15.74
C PRO A 233 16.81 -16.31 -14.78
N MET A 234 17.32 -17.49 -14.45
CA MET A 234 16.68 -18.39 -13.48
C MET A 234 16.64 -17.78 -12.07
N LEU A 235 17.74 -17.15 -11.63
CA LEU A 235 17.79 -16.47 -10.34
C LEU A 235 16.81 -15.29 -10.31
N GLY A 236 16.78 -14.51 -11.38
CA GLY A 236 15.84 -13.39 -11.49
C GLY A 236 14.38 -13.84 -11.52
N LEU A 237 14.06 -14.94 -12.23
CA LEU A 237 12.72 -15.53 -12.27
C LEU A 237 12.29 -16.04 -10.88
N MET A 238 13.17 -16.75 -10.18
CA MET A 238 12.91 -17.20 -8.81
C MET A 238 12.69 -16.01 -7.87
N ALA A 239 13.47 -14.93 -8.02
CA ALA A 239 13.36 -13.73 -7.21
C ALA A 239 12.02 -13.01 -7.41
N VAL A 240 11.58 -12.80 -8.66
CA VAL A 240 10.29 -12.14 -8.92
C VAL A 240 9.11 -13.00 -8.44
N LEU A 241 9.15 -14.32 -8.63
CA LEU A 241 8.11 -15.23 -8.13
C LEU A 241 8.01 -15.21 -6.60
N ALA A 242 9.16 -15.28 -5.91
CA ALA A 242 9.21 -15.14 -4.46
C ALA A 242 8.68 -13.77 -3.99
N SER A 243 8.99 -12.70 -4.73
CA SER A 243 8.49 -11.35 -4.45
C SER A 243 6.96 -11.26 -4.59
N CYS A 244 6.37 -11.91 -5.59
CA CYS A 244 4.93 -11.94 -5.82
C CYS A 244 4.19 -12.68 -4.70
N ILE A 245 4.71 -13.84 -4.29
CA ILE A 245 4.18 -14.64 -3.17
C ILE A 245 4.26 -13.85 -1.86
N SER A 246 5.42 -13.26 -1.57
CA SER A 246 5.63 -12.44 -0.39
C SER A 246 4.65 -11.26 -0.33
N SER A 247 4.44 -10.57 -1.46
CA SER A 247 3.53 -9.42 -1.55
C SER A 247 2.07 -9.79 -1.29
N GLY A 248 1.61 -10.88 -1.91
CA GLY A 248 0.25 -11.38 -1.72
C GLY A 248 0.00 -11.79 -0.28
N PHE A 249 0.95 -12.52 0.33
CA PHE A 249 0.85 -12.92 1.73
C PHE A 249 0.89 -11.72 2.68
N ALA A 250 1.88 -10.83 2.56
CA ALA A 250 2.05 -9.69 3.45
C ALA A 250 0.84 -8.75 3.42
N GLY A 251 0.29 -8.48 2.22
CA GLY A 251 -0.90 -7.66 2.06
C GLY A 251 -2.14 -8.27 2.70
N CYS A 252 -2.40 -9.56 2.47
CA CYS A 252 -3.55 -10.26 3.05
C CYS A 252 -3.39 -10.50 4.56
N TYR A 253 -2.17 -10.73 5.04
CA TYR A 253 -1.87 -10.83 6.46
C TYR A 253 -2.12 -9.50 7.18
N PHE A 254 -1.64 -8.38 6.60
CA PHE A 254 -1.91 -7.05 7.13
C PHE A 254 -3.40 -6.72 7.12
N GLU A 255 -4.13 -7.07 6.04
CA GLU A 255 -5.58 -6.91 5.98
C GLU A 255 -6.28 -7.67 7.11
N ARG A 256 -5.88 -8.92 7.34
CA ARG A 256 -6.42 -9.74 8.42
C ARG A 256 -6.17 -9.08 9.78
N MET A 257 -4.98 -8.57 10.04
CA MET A 257 -4.66 -7.88 11.30
C MET A 257 -5.46 -6.59 11.50
N LEU A 258 -5.67 -5.81 10.43
CA LEU A 258 -6.48 -4.60 10.50
C LEU A 258 -7.95 -4.89 10.77
N LYS A 259 -8.50 -5.97 10.21
CA LYS A 259 -9.94 -6.28 10.28
C LYS A 259 -10.36 -7.13 11.47
N GLN A 260 -9.47 -7.98 11.98
CA GLN A 260 -9.80 -8.90 13.08
C GLN A 260 -9.54 -8.32 14.48
N SER A 261 -9.02 -7.09 14.57
CA SER A 261 -8.74 -6.45 15.86
C SER A 261 -9.56 -5.17 16.03
N SER A 262 -10.02 -4.90 17.26
CA SER A 262 -10.67 -3.64 17.65
C SER A 262 -9.68 -2.51 17.92
N THR A 263 -8.38 -2.77 17.75
CA THR A 263 -7.33 -1.77 17.92
C THR A 263 -7.46 -0.68 16.84
N SER A 264 -7.21 0.57 17.23
CA SER A 264 -7.20 1.70 16.29
C SER A 264 -6.30 1.41 15.08
N MET A 265 -6.78 1.78 13.89
CA MET A 265 -6.00 1.66 12.65
C MET A 265 -4.71 2.47 12.71
N TRP A 266 -4.72 3.60 13.41
CA TRP A 266 -3.54 4.44 13.58
C TRP A 266 -2.51 3.76 14.47
N MET A 267 -2.94 3.08 15.53
CA MET A 267 -2.06 2.26 16.36
C MET A 267 -1.42 1.12 15.56
N ARG A 268 -2.21 0.41 14.74
CA ARG A 268 -1.70 -0.63 13.83
C ARG A 268 -0.69 -0.08 12.83
N ASN A 269 -0.95 1.09 12.26
CA ASN A 269 0.00 1.76 11.36
C ASN A 269 1.24 2.29 12.09
N ILE A 270 1.17 2.65 13.37
CA ILE A 270 2.36 2.98 14.18
C ILE A 270 3.21 1.74 14.39
N GLN A 271 2.61 0.62 14.82
CA GLN A 271 3.31 -0.64 15.01
C GLN A 271 4.00 -1.11 13.72
N LEU A 272 3.28 -1.07 12.59
CA LEU A 272 3.86 -1.38 11.27
C LEU A 272 4.94 -0.37 10.87
N GLY A 273 4.70 0.93 11.06
CA GLY A 273 5.60 2.01 10.71
C GLY A 273 6.92 1.98 11.48
N ILE A 274 6.91 1.56 12.75
CA ILE A 274 8.14 1.38 13.55
C ILE A 274 9.00 0.29 12.91
N SER A 275 8.42 -0.86 12.57
CA SER A 275 9.16 -1.93 11.88
C SER A 275 9.63 -1.49 10.49
N ALA A 276 8.81 -0.77 9.73
CA ALA A 276 9.16 -0.30 8.39
C ALA A 276 10.29 0.73 8.41
N PHE A 277 10.28 1.63 9.40
CA PHE A 277 11.39 2.55 9.66
C PHE A 277 12.67 1.79 9.96
N MET A 278 12.62 0.77 10.84
CA MET A 278 13.81 -0.03 11.14
C MET A 278 14.39 -0.71 9.89
N PHE A 279 13.56 -1.36 9.08
CA PHE A 279 14.03 -2.04 7.86
C PHE A 279 14.53 -1.06 6.79
N SER A 280 13.85 0.07 6.59
CA SER A 280 14.28 1.09 5.63
C SER A 280 15.58 1.78 6.07
N PHE A 281 15.75 2.02 7.36
CA PHE A 281 16.99 2.57 7.92
C PHE A 281 18.16 1.59 7.74
N ILE A 282 17.96 0.31 8.04
CA ILE A 282 18.97 -0.74 7.79
C ILE A 282 19.33 -0.76 6.30
N ALA A 283 18.33 -0.78 5.41
CA ALA A 283 18.56 -0.79 3.97
C ALA A 283 19.38 0.43 3.50
N MET A 284 19.05 1.62 3.99
CA MET A 284 19.78 2.85 3.68
C MET A 284 21.25 2.76 4.14
N VAL A 285 21.50 2.28 5.36
CA VAL A 285 22.87 2.12 5.88
C VAL A 285 23.64 1.04 5.10
N THR A 286 23.00 -0.05 4.70
CA THR A 286 23.70 -1.11 3.95
C THR A 286 23.98 -0.74 2.50
N SER A 287 23.08 0.01 1.86
CA SER A 287 23.16 0.29 0.43
C SER A 287 23.85 1.61 0.09
N ASP A 288 23.61 2.67 0.86
CA ASP A 288 23.99 4.04 0.48
C ASP A 288 24.85 4.75 1.52
N PHE A 289 25.33 4.07 2.57
CA PHE A 289 26.13 4.71 3.62
C PHE A 289 27.38 5.41 3.09
N GLN A 290 28.08 4.80 2.14
CA GLN A 290 29.27 5.44 1.54
C GLN A 290 28.89 6.71 0.77
N THR A 291 27.80 6.68 0.01
CA THR A 291 27.29 7.84 -0.74
C THR A 291 26.88 8.96 0.21
N ILE A 292 26.18 8.63 1.31
CA ILE A 292 25.72 9.58 2.33
C ILE A 292 26.89 10.19 3.11
N TRP A 293 27.94 9.41 3.40
CA TRP A 293 29.03 9.84 4.26
C TRP A 293 30.19 10.52 3.50
N LYS A 294 30.48 10.09 2.28
CA LYS A 294 31.64 10.56 1.50
C LYS A 294 31.33 11.73 0.56
N ASN A 295 30.09 11.88 0.11
CA ASN A 295 29.72 13.01 -0.75
C ASN A 295 29.40 14.25 0.10
N ASP A 296 29.77 15.44 -0.38
CA ASP A 296 29.50 16.72 0.29
C ASP A 296 28.00 17.00 0.49
N GLY A 297 27.13 16.35 -0.28
CA GLY A 297 25.68 16.54 -0.19
C GLY A 297 25.01 15.88 1.03
N GLY A 298 25.66 14.89 1.65
CA GLY A 298 25.15 14.21 2.84
C GLY A 298 23.77 13.53 2.67
N PHE A 299 23.06 13.33 3.78
CA PHE A 299 21.75 12.67 3.81
C PHE A 299 20.67 13.37 2.97
N PHE A 300 20.69 14.70 2.93
CA PHE A 300 19.71 15.54 2.24
C PHE A 300 20.18 16.02 0.86
N GLN A 301 21.18 15.35 0.28
CA GLN A 301 21.65 15.63 -1.07
C GLN A 301 20.50 15.62 -2.08
N GLY A 302 20.41 16.63 -2.93
CA GLY A 302 19.38 16.72 -3.98
C GLY A 302 17.95 16.93 -3.49
N TYR A 303 17.74 17.24 -2.20
CA TYR A 303 16.40 17.53 -1.68
C TYR A 303 15.95 18.92 -2.14
N THR A 304 14.84 18.91 -2.86
CA THR A 304 14.14 20.11 -3.33
C THR A 304 12.73 20.13 -2.75
N LEU A 305 11.98 21.22 -2.92
CA LEU A 305 10.56 21.25 -2.57
C LEU A 305 9.80 20.10 -3.25
N LEU A 306 10.12 19.80 -4.51
CA LEU A 306 9.54 18.68 -5.24
C LEU A 306 9.86 17.34 -4.58
N THR A 307 11.10 17.13 -4.11
CA THR A 307 11.48 15.92 -3.36
C THR A 307 10.63 15.77 -2.10
N TRP A 308 10.40 16.86 -1.35
CA TRP A 308 9.52 16.84 -0.18
C TRP A 308 8.06 16.57 -0.52
N LEU A 309 7.55 17.09 -1.65
CA LEU A 309 6.21 16.78 -2.13
C LEU A 309 6.07 15.31 -2.50
N VAL A 310 7.07 14.73 -3.17
CA VAL A 310 7.13 13.29 -3.48
C VAL A 310 7.12 12.45 -2.21
N ILE A 311 8.01 12.76 -1.25
CA ILE A 311 8.10 12.05 0.04
C ILE A 311 6.79 12.14 0.82
N SER A 312 6.18 13.34 0.86
CA SER A 312 4.91 13.56 1.55
C SER A 312 3.77 12.78 0.87
N ASN A 313 3.71 12.80 -0.46
CA ASN A 313 2.71 12.06 -1.21
C ASN A 313 2.88 10.53 -1.05
N GLN A 314 4.12 10.05 -0.99
CA GLN A 314 4.43 8.64 -0.71
C GLN A 314 4.00 8.24 0.71
N ALA A 315 4.24 9.09 1.70
CA ALA A 315 3.79 8.89 3.07
C ALA A 315 2.26 8.82 3.14
N LEU A 316 1.56 9.78 2.54
CA LEU A 316 0.09 9.80 2.46
C LEU A 316 -0.46 8.56 1.75
N GLY A 317 0.15 8.13 0.64
CA GLY A 317 -0.23 6.91 -0.06
C GLY A 317 -0.14 5.66 0.81
N GLY A 318 0.93 5.54 1.62
CA GLY A 318 1.07 4.43 2.56
C GLY A 318 -0.04 4.39 3.62
N LEU A 319 -0.45 5.54 4.14
CA LEU A 319 -1.58 5.63 5.10
C LEU A 319 -2.91 5.32 4.43
N LEU A 320 -3.10 5.83 3.21
CA LEU A 320 -4.30 5.62 2.43
C LEU A 320 -4.48 4.14 2.05
N VAL A 321 -3.40 3.42 1.77
CA VAL A 321 -3.43 1.97 1.57
C VAL A 321 -4.03 1.27 2.78
N ALA A 322 -3.64 1.64 4.01
CA ALA A 322 -4.23 1.05 5.21
C ALA A 322 -5.74 1.35 5.33
N THR A 323 -6.15 2.58 5.00
CA THR A 323 -7.58 2.98 4.95
C THR A 323 -8.37 2.17 3.93
N VAL A 324 -7.85 2.03 2.70
CA VAL A 324 -8.47 1.22 1.63
C VAL A 324 -8.55 -0.23 2.04
N VAL A 325 -7.48 -0.80 2.60
CA VAL A 325 -7.48 -2.19 3.06
C VAL A 325 -8.49 -2.40 4.19
N LYS A 326 -8.66 -1.43 5.09
CA LYS A 326 -9.65 -1.47 6.18
C LYS A 326 -11.10 -1.43 5.66
N HIS A 327 -11.44 -0.50 4.76
CA HIS A 327 -12.82 -0.28 4.31
C HIS A 327 -13.21 -1.05 3.04
N ALA A 328 -12.24 -1.43 2.22
CA ALA A 328 -12.38 -2.23 1.02
C ALA A 328 -11.68 -3.57 1.25
N ASP A 329 -10.67 -3.90 0.44
CA ASP A 329 -9.79 -5.04 0.62
C ASP A 329 -8.53 -4.91 -0.25
N ASN A 330 -7.60 -5.83 -0.06
CA ASN A 330 -6.35 -5.84 -0.79
C ASN A 330 -6.52 -6.17 -2.29
N ILE A 331 -7.64 -6.77 -2.71
CA ILE A 331 -7.94 -7.05 -4.12
C ILE A 331 -8.37 -5.76 -4.83
N LEU A 332 -9.33 -5.03 -4.27
CA LEU A 332 -9.81 -3.75 -4.78
C LEU A 332 -8.71 -2.69 -4.78
N LYS A 333 -7.76 -2.75 -3.84
CA LYS A 333 -6.53 -1.96 -3.91
C LYS A 333 -5.76 -2.21 -5.22
N ASN A 334 -5.60 -3.47 -5.63
CA ASN A 334 -4.89 -3.81 -6.87
C ASN A 334 -5.66 -3.30 -8.12
N PHE A 335 -6.99 -3.35 -8.11
CA PHE A 335 -7.81 -2.72 -9.16
C PHE A 335 -7.60 -1.20 -9.20
N ALA A 336 -7.63 -0.51 -8.05
CA ALA A 336 -7.38 0.93 -7.97
C ALA A 336 -5.97 1.31 -8.47
N THR A 337 -4.94 0.54 -8.10
CA THR A 337 -3.59 0.74 -8.64
C THR A 337 -3.56 0.54 -10.16
N SER A 338 -4.24 -0.48 -10.69
CA SER A 338 -4.31 -0.72 -12.14
C SER A 338 -4.98 0.43 -12.90
N VAL A 339 -6.07 0.97 -12.36
CA VAL A 339 -6.74 2.16 -12.91
C VAL A 339 -5.83 3.40 -12.85
N SER A 340 -5.06 3.57 -11.77
CA SER A 340 -4.12 4.69 -11.66
C SER A 340 -2.99 4.66 -12.70
N ILE A 341 -2.55 3.47 -13.11
CA ILE A 341 -1.57 3.29 -14.20
C ILE A 341 -2.15 3.84 -15.51
N ILE A 342 -3.35 3.40 -15.88
CA ILE A 342 -4.05 3.89 -17.08
C ILE A 342 -4.23 5.39 -17.03
N LEU A 343 -4.70 5.93 -15.89
CA LEU A 343 -4.92 7.37 -15.74
C LEU A 343 -3.60 8.15 -15.85
N SER A 344 -2.50 7.65 -15.28
CA SER A 344 -1.18 8.27 -15.41
C SER A 344 -0.66 8.26 -16.85
N SER A 345 -0.92 7.19 -17.60
CA SER A 345 -0.58 7.11 -19.02
C SER A 345 -1.43 8.05 -19.88
N VAL A 346 -2.73 8.18 -19.59
CA VAL A 346 -3.62 9.14 -20.27
C VAL A 346 -3.18 10.57 -19.99
N ILE A 347 -2.82 10.91 -18.75
CA ILE A 347 -2.25 12.24 -18.46
C ILE A 347 -0.91 12.41 -19.17
N SER A 348 -0.10 11.35 -19.24
CA SER A 348 1.17 11.41 -19.97
C SER A 348 1.02 11.60 -21.47
N PHE A 349 -0.07 11.13 -22.08
CA PHE A 349 -0.43 11.42 -23.48
C PHE A 349 -0.56 12.93 -23.72
N TYR A 350 -1.27 13.63 -22.83
CA TYR A 350 -1.53 15.06 -23.02
C TYR A 350 -0.37 15.97 -22.61
N PHE A 351 0.43 15.57 -21.61
CA PHE A 351 1.45 16.45 -21.02
C PHE A 351 2.89 16.06 -21.37
N PHE A 352 3.13 14.85 -21.86
CA PHE A 352 4.48 14.29 -22.08
C PHE A 352 4.61 13.55 -23.43
N ASP A 353 3.76 13.88 -24.40
CA ASP A 353 3.78 13.36 -25.78
C ASP A 353 3.87 11.81 -25.90
N PHE A 354 3.31 11.09 -24.93
CA PHE A 354 3.13 9.63 -25.02
C PHE A 354 2.22 9.31 -26.23
N GLN A 355 2.37 8.17 -26.90
CA GLN A 355 1.61 7.84 -28.12
C GLN A 355 0.97 6.45 -27.99
N PRO A 356 -0.25 6.35 -27.44
CA PRO A 356 -0.85 5.07 -27.06
C PRO A 356 -0.96 4.14 -28.26
N THR A 357 -0.25 3.01 -28.20
CA THR A 357 -0.41 1.96 -29.21
C THR A 357 -1.76 1.25 -29.11
N LEU A 358 -2.12 0.50 -30.16
CA LEU A 358 -3.30 -0.37 -30.14
C LEU A 358 -3.28 -1.40 -29.00
N ILE A 359 -2.10 -1.89 -28.63
CA ILE A 359 -1.93 -2.85 -27.53
C ILE A 359 -2.25 -2.18 -26.19
N PHE A 360 -1.81 -0.93 -26.00
CA PHE A 360 -2.15 -0.14 -24.82
C PHE A 360 -3.66 0.11 -24.70
N ILE A 361 -4.33 0.44 -25.81
CA ILE A 361 -5.79 0.65 -25.83
C ILE A 361 -6.52 -0.65 -25.47
N LEU A 362 -6.10 -1.79 -26.05
CA LEU A 362 -6.68 -3.09 -25.75
C LEU A 362 -6.46 -3.48 -24.28
N GLY A 363 -5.26 -3.26 -23.74
CA GLY A 363 -4.95 -3.46 -22.33
C GLY A 363 -5.83 -2.60 -21.41
N THR A 364 -6.02 -1.33 -21.77
CA THR A 364 -6.89 -0.39 -21.04
C THR A 364 -8.34 -0.88 -21.01
N LEU A 365 -8.89 -1.28 -22.16
CA LEU A 365 -10.25 -1.83 -22.25
C LEU A 365 -10.42 -3.08 -21.39
N LEU A 366 -9.43 -3.97 -21.36
CA LEU A 366 -9.45 -5.17 -20.52
C LEU A 366 -9.47 -4.83 -19.03
N VAL A 367 -8.66 -3.88 -18.57
CA VAL A 367 -8.65 -3.44 -17.17
C VAL A 367 -9.98 -2.80 -16.78
N THR A 368 -10.55 -1.94 -17.64
CA THR A 368 -11.85 -1.33 -17.38
C THR A 368 -12.96 -2.38 -17.33
N ALA A 369 -12.99 -3.32 -18.27
CA ALA A 369 -13.94 -4.43 -18.28
C ALA A 369 -13.80 -5.30 -17.02
N ALA A 370 -12.56 -5.67 -16.65
CA ALA A 370 -12.28 -6.43 -15.45
C ALA A 370 -12.80 -5.73 -14.18
N THR A 371 -12.60 -4.42 -14.09
CA THR A 371 -13.05 -3.60 -12.95
C THR A 371 -14.57 -3.62 -12.83
N PHE A 372 -15.29 -3.45 -13.96
CA PHE A 372 -16.74 -3.49 -13.99
C PHE A 372 -17.31 -4.88 -13.66
N ILE A 373 -16.74 -5.93 -14.25
CA ILE A 373 -17.14 -7.34 -13.99
C ILE A 373 -16.95 -7.69 -12.51
N TYR A 374 -15.80 -7.34 -11.92
CA TYR A 374 -15.53 -7.62 -10.52
C TYR A 374 -16.49 -6.86 -9.60
N GLY A 375 -16.73 -5.57 -9.87
CA GLY A 375 -17.64 -4.73 -9.10
C GLY A 375 -19.08 -5.26 -9.08
N ASN A 376 -19.61 -5.65 -10.24
CA ASN A 376 -20.96 -6.21 -10.35
C ASN A 376 -21.08 -7.59 -9.68
N ALA A 377 -20.05 -8.44 -9.80
CA ALA A 377 -20.04 -9.74 -9.16
C ALA A 377 -19.98 -9.64 -7.62
N ASP A 378 -19.36 -8.59 -7.07
CA ASP A 378 -19.34 -8.30 -5.63
C ASP A 378 -20.70 -7.80 -5.13
N HIS A 379 -21.39 -6.99 -5.93
CA HIS A 379 -22.73 -6.47 -5.61
C HIS A 379 -23.79 -7.59 -5.52
N ASN A 380 -23.77 -8.54 -6.47
CA ASN A 380 -24.72 -9.66 -6.51
C ASN A 380 -24.54 -10.69 -5.38
N LYS A 381 -23.54 -10.55 -4.51
CA LYS A 381 -23.40 -11.35 -3.28
C LYS A 381 -24.09 -10.73 -2.06
N ARG A 382 -24.38 -9.43 -2.11
CA ARG A 382 -24.95 -8.66 -0.98
C ARG A 382 -26.48 -8.62 -1.02
N HIS A 383 -27.08 -9.12 -2.08
CA HIS A 383 -28.50 -9.40 -2.26
C HIS A 383 -28.67 -10.90 -2.48
#